data_AF-A0A7C7N1K4-F1
#
_entry.id   AF-A0A7C7N1K4-F1
#
_cell.length_a   1.000
_cell.length_b   1.000
_cell.length_c   1.000
_cell.angle_alpha   90.00
_cell.angle_beta   90.00
_cell.angle_gamma   90.00
#
_symmetry.space_group_name_H-M   'P 1'
#
loop_
_entity.id
_entity.type
_entity.pdbx_description
1 polymer ?
#
loop_
_entity_poly.entity_id
_entity_poly.type
_entity_poly.pdbx_seq_one_letter_code
_entity_poly.pdbx_strand_id
1 'polypeptide(L)' 'GDEKMMTPNKPERMNIDLWSTAIVFEKGHRIGIHVSSSNFPRFEVNTNTGETAGENTIPPRVARNTIYHNSRYPSALTLP' A
#
# COMPACT_ATOMS: atom_id res chain seq x y z
N GLY A 1 9.23 -14.24 8.13
CA GLY A 1 10.16 -13.56 7.20
C GLY A 1 10.91 -12.51 7.98
N ASP A 2 11.93 -11.88 7.39
CA ASP A 2 12.64 -10.78 8.06
C ASP A 2 11.74 -9.54 8.07
N GLU A 3 10.89 -9.44 9.09
CA GLU A 3 10.08 -8.26 9.35
C GLU A 3 10.99 -7.13 9.83
N LYS A 4 10.90 -5.98 9.16
CA LYS A 4 11.69 -4.81 9.49
C LYS A 4 10.84 -3.57 9.48
N MET A 5 11.05 -2.73 10.49
CA MET A 5 10.42 -1.42 10.57
C MET A 5 10.85 -0.50 9.42
N MET A 6 9.86 0.16 8.83
CA MET A 6 10.09 1.26 7.89
C MET A 6 10.71 2.45 8.63
N THR A 7 11.53 3.24 7.93
CA THR A 7 12.07 4.49 8.50
C THR A 7 11.08 5.65 8.28
N PRO A 8 10.62 6.35 9.33
CA PRO A 8 9.70 7.48 9.18
C PRO A 8 10.23 8.55 8.23
N ASN A 9 9.36 9.07 7.35
CA ASN A 9 9.67 10.10 6.35
C ASN A 9 10.75 9.72 5.31
N LYS A 10 11.17 8.46 5.25
CA LYS A 10 12.06 7.94 4.21
C LYS A 10 11.23 7.21 3.15
N PRO A 11 11.28 7.61 1.88
CA PRO A 11 10.61 6.87 0.81
C PRO A 11 11.19 5.46 0.72
N GLU A 12 10.31 4.46 0.68
CA GLU A 12 10.67 3.05 0.46
C GLU A 12 9.89 2.53 -0.76
N ARG A 13 10.56 1.72 -1.59
CA ARG A 13 9.94 1.11 -2.77
C ARG A 13 9.19 -0.14 -2.34
N MET A 14 7.91 -0.20 -2.67
CA MET A 14 7.07 -1.39 -2.45
C MET A 14 6.72 -2.01 -3.80
N ASN A 15 6.81 -3.34 -3.88
CA ASN A 15 6.26 -4.11 -4.99
C ASN A 15 5.02 -4.83 -4.46
N ILE A 16 3.85 -4.45 -4.99
CA ILE A 16 2.55 -5.00 -4.57
C ILE A 16 2.05 -5.88 -5.72
N ASP A 17 1.92 -7.17 -5.47
CA ASP A 17 1.28 -8.09 -6.40
C ASP A 17 -0.25 -7.90 -6.33
N LEU A 18 -0.85 -7.52 -7.46
CA LEU A 18 -2.30 -7.33 -7.60
C LEU A 18 -3.03 -8.60 -8.06
N TRP A 19 -2.30 -9.69 -8.24
CA TRP A 19 -2.76 -10.95 -8.82
C TRP A 19 -3.31 -10.79 -10.25
N SER A 20 -3.76 -11.90 -10.83
CA SER A 20 -4.26 -11.95 -12.20
C SER A 20 -5.62 -11.27 -12.34
N THR A 21 -5.80 -10.56 -13.46
CA THR A 21 -7.08 -10.02 -13.92
C THR A 21 -7.21 -10.20 -15.44
N ALA A 22 -8.44 -10.21 -15.95
CA ALA A 22 -8.73 -10.30 -17.38
C ALA A 22 -9.89 -9.35 -17.71
N ILE A 23 -9.56 -8.12 -18.12
CA ILE A 23 -10.53 -7.05 -18.37
C ILE A 23 -10.17 -6.33 -19.67
N VAL A 24 -11.15 -6.10 -20.53
CA VAL A 24 -11.01 -5.26 -21.73
C VAL A 24 -11.53 -3.85 -21.42
N PHE A 25 -10.70 -2.84 -21.67
CA PHE A 25 -11.10 -1.43 -21.55
C PHE A 25 -11.58 -0.93 -22.91
N GLU A 26 -12.90 -0.96 -23.11
CA GLU A 26 -13.53 -0.44 -24.32
C GLU A 26 -13.35 1.06 -24.51
N LYS A 27 -13.65 1.53 -25.72
CA LYS A 27 -13.59 2.96 -26.06
C LYS A 27 -14.41 3.79 -25.06
N GLY A 28 -13.74 4.75 -24.42
CA GLY A 28 -14.34 5.66 -23.44
C GLY A 28 -14.13 5.22 -21.99
N HIS A 29 -13.69 3.98 -21.74
CA HIS A 29 -13.30 3.54 -20.41
C HIS A 29 -11.98 4.19 -19.96
N ARG A 30 -11.76 4.23 -18.64
CA ARG A 30 -10.55 4.74 -18.03
C ARG A 30 -10.10 3.79 -16.92
N ILE A 31 -8.78 3.70 -16.76
CA ILE A 31 -8.18 2.99 -15.63
C ILE A 31 -8.09 3.97 -14.47
N GLY A 32 -8.76 3.64 -13.36
CA GLY A 32 -8.63 4.34 -12.08
C GLY A 32 -7.78 3.52 -11.13
N ILE A 33 -6.81 4.16 -10.47
CA ILE A 33 -5.97 3.53 -9.44
C ILE A 33 -6.26 4.23 -8.12
N HIS A 34 -6.72 3.47 -7.14
CA HIS A 34 -6.97 3.95 -5.78
C HIS A 34 -5.96 3.32 -4.84
N VAL A 35 -5.23 4.15 -4.10
CA VAL A 35 -4.24 3.71 -3.11
C VAL A 35 -4.73 4.08 -1.72
N SER A 36 -4.77 3.08 -0.84
CA SER A 36 -5.16 3.22 0.57
C SER A 36 -4.20 2.40 1.43
N SER A 37 -4.07 2.77 2.71
CA SER A 37 -3.32 2.01 3.72
C SER A 37 -4.20 1.05 4.52
N SER A 38 -5.48 0.89 4.15
CA SER A 38 -6.41 -0.03 4.80
C SER A 38 -7.45 -0.59 3.82
N ASN A 39 -7.94 -1.79 4.12
CA ASN A 39 -9.05 -2.45 3.44
C ASN A 39 -9.75 -3.41 4.42
N PHE A 40 -10.29 -2.83 5.50
CA PHE A 40 -11.09 -3.56 6.49
C PHE A 40 -12.52 -3.78 5.94
N PRO A 41 -13.17 -4.93 6.20
CA PRO A 41 -12.75 -6.05 7.05
C PRO A 41 -11.94 -7.13 6.32
N ARG A 42 -11.57 -6.93 5.05
CA ARG A 42 -10.84 -7.94 4.27
C ARG A 42 -9.46 -8.24 4.86
N PHE A 43 -8.78 -7.21 5.37
CA PHE A 43 -7.51 -7.33 6.10
C PHE A 43 -7.60 -6.65 7.45
N GLU A 44 -6.88 -7.20 8.43
CA GLU A 44 -6.70 -6.60 9.75
C GLU A 44 -6.04 -5.22 9.64
N VAL A 45 -6.40 -4.33 10.56
CA VAL A 45 -5.87 -2.96 10.57
C VAL A 45 -4.42 -2.97 11.02
N ASN A 46 -3.52 -2.42 10.20
CA ASN A 46 -2.17 -2.10 10.66
C ASN A 46 -2.26 -0.91 11.64
N THR A 47 -1.93 -1.14 12.90
CA THR A 47 -1.98 -0.14 13.99
C THR A 47 -0.92 0.97 13.83
N ASN A 48 -0.01 0.81 12.86
CA ASN A 48 1.14 1.63 12.58
C ASN A 48 2.18 1.66 13.71
N THR A 49 2.06 0.85 14.77
CA THR A 49 2.97 0.90 15.94
C THR A 49 4.25 0.11 15.73
N GLY A 50 4.24 -0.88 14.83
CA GLY A 50 5.32 -1.85 14.68
C GLY A 50 5.25 -3.02 15.67
N GLU A 51 4.20 -3.05 16.49
CA GLU A 51 3.90 -4.19 17.35
C GLU A 51 3.51 -5.41 16.52
N THR A 52 3.81 -6.60 17.03
CA THR A 52 3.36 -7.85 16.41
C THR A 52 1.84 -7.85 16.28
N ALA A 53 1.33 -8.30 15.14
CA ALA A 53 -0.10 -8.35 14.90
C ALA A 53 -0.81 -9.18 15.98
N GLY A 54 -1.81 -8.57 16.64
CA GLY A 54 -2.64 -9.23 17.66
C GLY A 54 -2.23 -8.98 19.11
N GLU A 55 -1.03 -8.46 19.40
CA GLU A 55 -0.61 -8.15 20.79
C GLU A 55 -1.43 -6.98 21.39
N ASN A 56 -1.69 -5.94 20.58
CA ASN A 56 -2.53 -4.79 20.92
C ASN A 56 -2.18 -4.12 22.28
N THR A 57 -0.90 -4.11 22.68
CA THR A 57 -0.44 -3.47 23.91
C THR A 57 -0.13 -1.98 23.71
N ILE A 58 0.13 -1.57 22.46
CA ILE A 58 0.39 -0.18 22.09
C ILE A 58 -0.83 0.39 21.34
N PRO A 59 -1.37 1.57 21.75
CA PRO A 59 -2.50 2.17 21.06
C PRO A 59 -2.16 2.50 19.60
N PRO A 60 -3.11 2.31 18.66
CA PRO A 60 -2.90 2.67 17.26
C PRO A 60 -2.54 4.14 17.09
N ARG A 61 -1.69 4.43 16.09
CA ARG A 61 -1.32 5.81 15.75
C ARG A 61 -1.72 6.18 14.33
N VAL A 62 -2.06 7.45 14.14
CA VAL A 62 -2.34 8.01 12.82
C VAL A 62 -1.02 8.16 12.05
N ALA A 63 -0.97 7.58 10.85
CA ALA A 63 0.14 7.75 9.92
C ALA A 63 -0.27 8.66 8.76
N ARG A 64 0.62 9.57 8.35
CA ARG A 64 0.47 10.34 7.12
C ARG A 64 1.22 9.64 5.99
N ASN A 65 0.50 8.90 5.16
CA ASN A 65 1.08 8.23 4.00
C ASN A 65 1.29 9.24 2.85
N THR A 66 2.39 9.10 2.12
CA THR A 66 2.69 9.93 0.94
C THR A 66 3.12 9.02 -0.19
N ILE A 67 2.45 9.13 -1.34
CA ILE A 67 2.81 8.40 -2.55
C ILE A 67 3.62 9.34 -3.43
N TYR A 68 4.88 8.97 -3.68
CA TYR A 68 5.73 9.69 -4.62
C TYR A 68 5.52 9.14 -6.02
N HIS A 69 5.25 10.03 -6.99
CA HIS A 69 5.08 9.69 -8.39
C HIS A 69 5.73 10.78 -9.26
N ASN A 70 7.05 10.69 -9.41
CA ASN A 70 7.86 11.62 -10.20
C ASN A 70 9.06 10.90 -10.82
N SER A 71 9.90 11.60 -11.59
CA SER A 71 11.06 10.99 -12.27
C SER A 71 12.09 10.35 -11.32
N ARG A 72 12.24 10.86 -10.09
CA ARG A 72 13.13 10.29 -9.07
C ARG A 72 12.50 9.08 -8.37
N TYR A 73 11.19 9.09 -8.20
CA TYR A 73 10.41 8.03 -7.56
C TYR A 73 9.23 7.62 -8.47
N PRO A 74 9.49 6.81 -9.52
CA PRO A 74 8.51 6.51 -10.55
C PRO A 74 7.58 5.36 -10.12
N SER A 75 6.68 5.61 -9.16
CA SER A 75 5.62 4.65 -8.82
C SER A 75 4.75 4.38 -10.05
N ALA A 76 4.42 3.12 -10.35
CA ALA A 76 3.67 2.77 -11.55
C ALA A 76 2.81 1.53 -11.33
N LEU A 77 1.74 1.42 -12.11
CA LEU A 77 1.03 0.17 -12.34
C LEU A 77 1.60 -0.48 -13.60
N THR A 78 2.00 -1.74 -13.49
CA THR A 78 2.41 -2.55 -14.65
C THR A 78 1.24 -3.46 -15.01
N LEU A 79 0.74 -3.31 -16.23
CA LEU A 79 -0.33 -4.15 -16.80
C LEU A 79 0.26 -5.11 -17.83
N PRO A 80 -0.31 -6.32 -17.98
CA PRO A 80 -0.09 -7.16 -19.15
C PRO A 80 -0.78 -6.58 -20.40
#